data_AF-A0A0D6TM11-F1
#
_entry.id   AF-A0A0D6TM11-F1
#
_cell.length_a   1.000
_cell.length_b   1.000
_cell.length_c   1.000
_cell.angle_alpha   90.00
_cell.angle_beta   90.00
_cell.angle_gamma   90.00
#
_symmetry.space_group_name_H-M   'P 1'
#
loop_
_entity.id
_entity.type
_entity.pdbx_description
1 polymer ?
#
loop_
_entity_poly.entity_id
_entity_poly.type
_entity_poly.pdbx_seq_one_letter_code
_entity_poly.pdbx_strand_id
1 'polypeptide(L)'
;MSYSQKTILLTNHYCGEGIVFNDNVKYPFQEKDYAEFYYPNIDDIKNAENILFKNYYNHKIEILNYFKIKDEKINPKYKNPNNVKKKFLKYNRQYIGYLNNRNEIIVYIGLLNFSNKKKAIKYFENWKENIIAGSGGFYNKNQEYFVINLTKKSIVKKVANL
;
A
#
# COMPACT_ATOMS: atom_id res chain seq x y z
N MET A 1 -22.57 -11.64 -1.10
CA MET A 1 -22.07 -11.97 0.25
C MET A 1 -21.26 -10.78 0.73
N SER A 2 -21.64 -10.13 1.84
CA SER A 2 -20.81 -9.05 2.40
C SER A 2 -19.71 -9.68 3.25
N TYR A 3 -18.45 -9.32 2.99
CA TYR A 3 -17.32 -9.82 3.76
C TYR A 3 -17.19 -9.02 5.05
N SER A 4 -16.73 -9.63 6.15
CA SER A 4 -16.30 -8.86 7.32
C SER A 4 -14.86 -8.38 7.11
N GLN A 5 -14.55 -7.18 7.58
CA GLN A 5 -13.17 -6.74 7.70
C GLN A 5 -12.37 -7.70 8.58
N LYS A 6 -11.09 -7.93 8.25
CA LYS A 6 -10.23 -8.88 8.97
C LYS A 6 -8.90 -8.26 9.38
N THR A 7 -8.52 -8.46 10.64
CA THR A 7 -7.15 -8.22 11.12
C THR A 7 -6.28 -9.43 10.82
N ILE A 8 -5.09 -9.19 10.28
CA ILE A 8 -4.10 -10.22 9.94
C ILE A 8 -2.73 -9.88 10.49
N LEU A 9 -1.91 -10.91 10.67
CA LEU A 9 -0.50 -10.78 11.04
C LEU A 9 0.34 -11.53 10.00
N LEU A 10 1.26 -10.81 9.34
CA LEU A 10 2.26 -11.40 8.46
C LEU A 10 3.64 -11.21 9.09
N THR A 11 3.93 -11.97 10.15
CA THR A 11 5.17 -11.86 10.96
C THR A 11 6.44 -11.97 10.12
N ASN A 12 6.40 -12.73 9.03
CA ASN A 12 7.50 -12.86 8.07
C ASN A 12 7.67 -11.65 7.15
N HIS A 13 6.75 -10.67 7.12
CA HIS A 13 6.79 -9.49 6.25
C HIS A 13 6.96 -8.20 7.06
N TYR A 14 6.29 -8.09 8.21
CA TYR A 14 6.32 -6.93 9.09
C TYR A 14 5.94 -7.25 10.54
N CYS A 15 6.21 -6.32 11.46
CA CYS A 15 5.92 -6.47 12.89
C CYS A 15 4.59 -5.85 13.34
N GLY A 16 3.93 -5.08 12.46
CA GLY A 16 2.64 -4.45 12.71
C GLY A 16 1.43 -5.35 12.44
N GLU A 17 0.25 -4.75 12.50
CA GLU A 17 -1.02 -5.37 12.10
C GLU A 17 -1.37 -4.98 10.66
N GLY A 18 -2.04 -5.88 9.95
CA GLY A 18 -2.68 -5.62 8.66
C GLY A 18 -4.19 -5.68 8.78
N ILE A 19 -4.88 -4.79 8.07
CA ILE A 19 -6.35 -4.78 7.98
C ILE A 19 -6.74 -5.05 6.54
N VAL A 20 -7.52 -6.10 6.31
CA VAL A 20 -8.15 -6.40 5.01
C VAL A 20 -9.57 -5.88 5.07
N PHE A 21 -9.83 -4.81 4.33
CA PHE A 21 -11.14 -4.21 4.27
C PHE A 21 -12.08 -5.00 3.37
N ASN A 22 -13.37 -4.89 3.67
CA ASN A 22 -14.46 -5.45 2.89
C ASN A 22 -15.00 -4.42 1.88
N ASP A 23 -16.06 -4.82 1.18
CA ASP A 23 -16.81 -4.00 0.21
C ASP A 23 -17.51 -2.78 0.83
N ASN A 24 -17.67 -2.74 2.15
CA ASN A 24 -18.33 -1.64 2.86
C ASN A 24 -17.39 -0.45 3.15
N VAL A 25 -16.07 -0.61 2.98
CA VAL A 25 -15.14 0.49 3.25
C VAL A 25 -15.32 1.60 2.20
N LYS A 26 -15.40 2.86 2.66
CA LYS A 26 -15.40 4.01 1.75
C LYS A 26 -13.99 4.20 1.20
N TYR A 27 -13.71 3.65 0.03
CA TYR A 27 -12.47 3.88 -0.69
C TYR A 27 -12.45 5.31 -1.25
N PRO A 28 -11.54 6.20 -0.77
CA PRO A 28 -11.62 7.63 -1.07
C PRO A 28 -11.14 7.98 -2.49
N PHE A 29 -10.77 6.99 -3.30
CA PHE A 29 -10.25 7.20 -4.65
C PHE A 29 -11.16 6.51 -5.67
N GLN A 30 -11.45 7.20 -6.78
CA GLN A 30 -12.17 6.58 -7.90
C GLN A 30 -11.16 5.95 -8.85
N GLU A 31 -11.21 4.63 -9.00
CA GLU A 31 -10.38 3.90 -9.95
C GLU A 31 -11.12 3.76 -11.27
N LYS A 32 -10.61 4.40 -12.33
CA LYS A 32 -11.26 4.40 -13.66
C LYS A 32 -11.52 2.99 -14.20
N ASP A 33 -10.63 2.05 -13.88
CA ASP A 33 -10.72 0.68 -14.36
C ASP A 33 -11.35 -0.28 -13.35
N TYR A 34 -11.93 0.20 -12.24
CA TYR A 34 -12.61 -0.67 -11.27
C TYR A 34 -13.82 -1.36 -11.91
N ALA A 35 -13.85 -2.68 -11.82
CA ALA A 35 -15.01 -3.48 -12.22
C ALA A 35 -15.79 -3.94 -10.99
N GLU A 36 -15.14 -4.68 -10.09
CA GLU A 36 -15.79 -5.26 -8.93
C GLU A 36 -14.85 -5.42 -7.73
N PHE A 37 -15.44 -5.50 -6.55
CA PHE A 37 -14.72 -5.74 -5.32
C PHE A 37 -14.14 -7.15 -5.31
N TYR A 38 -12.89 -7.28 -4.86
CA TYR A 38 -12.23 -8.56 -4.66
C TYR A 38 -11.68 -8.61 -3.24
N TYR A 39 -12.01 -9.64 -2.48
CA TYR A 39 -11.51 -9.79 -1.11
C TYR A 39 -10.18 -10.56 -1.13
N PRO A 40 -9.00 -9.91 -0.97
CA PRO A 40 -7.73 -10.59 -1.10
C PRO A 40 -7.54 -11.64 -0.02
N ASN A 41 -7.14 -12.84 -0.42
CA ASN A 41 -6.75 -13.86 0.55
C ASN A 41 -5.33 -13.60 1.07
N ILE A 42 -4.89 -14.41 2.03
CA ILE A 42 -3.56 -14.23 2.64
C ILE A 42 -2.42 -14.38 1.63
N ASP A 43 -2.54 -15.25 0.63
CA ASP A 43 -1.49 -15.49 -0.35
C ASP A 43 -1.43 -14.36 -1.38
N ASP A 44 -2.57 -13.78 -1.76
CA ASP A 44 -2.63 -12.55 -2.55
C ASP A 44 -1.88 -11.42 -1.84
N ILE A 45 -2.08 -11.27 -0.53
CA ILE A 45 -1.43 -10.23 0.28
C ILE A 45 0.08 -10.46 0.37
N LYS A 46 0.52 -11.69 0.63
CA LYS A 46 1.95 -12.03 0.62
C LYS A 46 2.58 -11.73 -0.76
N ASN A 47 1.89 -12.09 -1.84
CA ASN A 47 2.35 -11.82 -3.20
C ASN A 47 2.44 -10.31 -3.45
N ALA A 48 1.45 -9.54 -3.01
CA ALA A 48 1.44 -8.09 -3.15
C ALA A 48 2.63 -7.43 -2.41
N GLU A 49 2.89 -7.83 -1.16
CA GLU A 49 4.05 -7.36 -0.38
C GLU A 49 5.38 -7.72 -1.05
N ASN A 50 5.52 -8.96 -1.57
CA ASN A 50 6.73 -9.38 -2.25
C ASN A 50 6.97 -8.59 -3.55
N ILE A 51 5.90 -8.32 -4.32
CA ILE A 51 5.98 -7.47 -5.52
C ILE A 51 6.38 -6.04 -5.12
N LEU A 52 5.79 -5.48 -4.05
CA LEU A 52 6.18 -4.18 -3.51
C LEU A 52 7.67 -4.15 -3.18
N PHE A 53 8.17 -5.09 -2.36
CA PHE A 53 9.57 -5.09 -1.95
C PHE A 53 10.53 -5.24 -3.14
N LYS A 54 10.17 -6.08 -4.11
CA LYS A 54 10.98 -6.33 -5.31
C LYS A 54 11.05 -5.11 -6.23
N ASN A 55 9.93 -4.42 -6.42
CA ASN A 55 9.79 -3.41 -7.46
C ASN A 55 9.86 -1.96 -6.94
N TYR A 56 9.88 -1.75 -5.62
CA TYR A 56 9.87 -0.42 -4.99
C TYR A 56 10.88 0.56 -5.57
N TYR A 57 12.15 0.16 -5.67
CA TYR A 57 13.21 1.07 -6.13
C TYR A 57 12.97 1.55 -7.56
N ASN A 58 12.71 0.61 -8.48
CA ASN A 58 12.47 0.93 -9.88
C ASN A 58 11.22 1.79 -10.03
N HIS A 59 10.13 1.45 -9.33
CA HIS A 59 8.91 2.24 -9.33
C HIS A 59 9.13 3.68 -8.85
N LYS A 60 9.88 3.88 -7.77
CA LYS A 60 10.19 5.24 -7.28
C LYS A 60 11.04 6.03 -8.27
N ILE A 61 12.02 5.39 -8.92
CA ILE A 61 12.81 6.04 -9.99
C ILE A 61 11.93 6.42 -11.19
N GLU A 62 11.03 5.54 -11.62
CA GLU A 62 10.10 5.82 -12.71
C GLU A 62 9.20 7.02 -12.42
N ILE A 63 8.70 7.14 -11.18
CA ILE A 63 7.90 8.28 -10.73
C ILE A 63 8.72 9.58 -10.78
N LEU A 64 9.94 9.59 -10.25
CA LEU A 64 10.81 10.78 -10.31
C LEU A 64 11.10 11.21 -11.75
N ASN A 65 11.39 10.24 -12.62
CA ASN A 65 11.62 10.49 -14.04
C ASN A 65 10.38 11.06 -14.73
N TYR A 66 9.20 10.51 -14.44
CA TYR A 66 7.93 10.97 -15.01
C TYR A 66 7.64 12.44 -14.64
N PHE A 67 7.83 12.81 -13.38
CA PHE A 67 7.65 14.19 -12.90
C PHE A 67 8.87 15.10 -13.14
N LYS A 68 9.94 14.58 -13.76
CA LYS A 68 11.19 15.31 -14.02
C LYS A 68 11.81 15.93 -12.76
N ILE A 69 11.64 15.28 -11.59
CA ILE A 69 12.20 15.73 -10.31
C ILE A 69 13.69 15.39 -10.30
N LYS A 70 14.56 16.39 -10.39
CA LYS A 70 16.02 16.20 -10.51
C LYS A 70 16.75 16.12 -9.17
N ASP A 71 16.20 16.76 -8.13
CA ASP A 71 16.90 16.94 -6.86
C ASP A 71 16.64 15.81 -5.85
N GLU A 72 15.56 15.06 -6.03
CA GLU A 72 15.24 13.93 -5.17
C GLU A 72 15.97 12.66 -5.63
N LYS A 73 16.70 12.01 -4.73
CA LYS A 73 17.42 10.77 -5.00
C LYS A 73 16.90 9.65 -4.11
N ILE A 74 16.46 8.56 -4.73
CA ILE A 74 16.12 7.33 -4.01
C ILE A 74 17.41 6.66 -3.56
N ASN A 75 17.49 6.32 -2.28
CA ASN A 75 18.68 5.65 -1.74
C ASN A 75 18.90 4.30 -2.46
N PRO A 76 20.08 4.08 -3.10
CA PRO A 76 20.38 2.85 -3.84
C PRO A 76 20.28 1.56 -3.04
N LYS A 77 20.37 1.63 -1.70
CA LYS A 77 20.19 0.44 -0.84
C LYS A 77 18.84 -0.24 -1.05
N TYR A 78 17.83 0.51 -1.48
CA TYR A 78 16.50 -0.02 -1.74
C TYR A 78 16.39 -0.85 -3.04
N LYS A 79 17.45 -0.94 -3.85
CA LYS A 79 17.56 -1.96 -4.91
C LYS A 79 17.48 -3.38 -4.34
N ASN A 80 17.90 -3.57 -3.09
CA ASN A 80 17.75 -4.84 -2.39
C ASN A 80 16.36 -4.91 -1.72
N PRO A 81 15.49 -5.87 -2.07
CA PRO A 81 14.16 -6.01 -1.50
C PRO A 81 14.13 -6.15 0.02
N ASN A 82 15.16 -6.77 0.60
CA ASN A 82 15.26 -6.91 2.06
C ASN A 82 15.43 -5.56 2.77
N ASN A 83 16.06 -4.57 2.12
CA ASN A 83 16.17 -3.23 2.68
C ASN A 83 14.84 -2.46 2.59
N VAL A 84 14.03 -2.73 1.57
CA VAL A 84 12.66 -2.19 1.46
C VAL A 84 11.77 -2.79 2.54
N LYS A 85 11.81 -4.11 2.70
CA LYS A 85 11.12 -4.81 3.79
C LYS A 85 11.51 -4.24 5.16
N LYS A 86 12.81 -4.04 5.41
CA LYS A 86 13.31 -3.39 6.64
C LYS A 86 12.79 -1.96 6.81
N LYS A 87 12.75 -1.15 5.74
CA LYS A 87 12.20 0.21 5.76
C LYS A 87 10.77 0.23 6.30
N PHE A 88 9.94 -0.71 5.83
CA PHE A 88 8.52 -0.79 6.20
C PHE A 88 8.23 -1.73 7.36
N LEU A 89 9.23 -2.26 8.06
CA LEU A 89 9.03 -3.31 9.06
C LEU A 89 8.06 -2.91 10.19
N LYS A 90 8.11 -1.64 10.61
CA LYS A 90 7.31 -1.08 11.72
C LYS A 90 6.01 -0.39 11.28
N TYR A 91 5.64 -0.54 10.01
CA TYR A 91 4.41 0.06 9.50
C TYR A 91 3.22 -0.88 9.79
N ASN A 92 2.04 -0.34 10.00
CA ASN A 92 0.79 -1.10 9.92
C ASN A 92 0.28 -1.06 8.48
N ARG A 93 -0.56 -2.04 8.10
CA ARG A 93 -1.05 -2.20 6.74
C ARG A 93 -2.56 -2.05 6.61
N GLN A 94 -2.96 -1.51 5.48
CA GLN A 94 -4.33 -1.45 4.99
C GLN A 94 -4.38 -2.11 3.61
N TYR A 95 -5.27 -3.08 3.41
CA TYR A 95 -5.40 -3.83 2.17
C TYR A 95 -6.81 -3.75 1.62
N ILE A 96 -6.91 -3.47 0.32
CA ILE A 96 -8.15 -3.48 -0.45
C ILE A 96 -7.88 -4.15 -1.78
N GLY A 97 -8.77 -5.05 -2.18
CA GLY A 97 -8.70 -5.70 -3.48
C GLY A 97 -9.84 -5.30 -4.40
N TYR A 98 -9.56 -5.31 -5.70
CA TYR A 98 -10.59 -5.21 -6.73
C TYR A 98 -10.13 -5.92 -7.99
N LEU A 99 -11.08 -6.35 -8.81
CA LEU A 99 -10.82 -6.71 -10.20
C LEU A 99 -10.99 -5.47 -11.07
N ASN A 100 -10.08 -5.31 -12.02
CA ASN A 100 -10.27 -4.29 -13.05
C ASN A 100 -11.12 -4.81 -14.24
N ASN A 101 -11.46 -3.93 -15.18
CA ASN A 101 -12.22 -4.26 -16.40
C ASN A 101 -11.56 -5.32 -17.32
N ARG A 102 -10.35 -5.79 -16.99
CA ARG A 102 -9.62 -6.85 -17.70
C ARG A 102 -9.50 -8.13 -16.87
N ASN A 103 -10.26 -8.25 -15.78
CA ASN A 103 -10.19 -9.34 -14.80
C ASN A 103 -8.80 -9.50 -14.17
N GLU A 104 -8.02 -8.42 -14.07
CA GLU A 104 -6.74 -8.44 -13.36
C GLU A 104 -6.97 -8.15 -11.88
N ILE A 105 -6.31 -8.90 -11.01
CA ILE A 105 -6.42 -8.73 -9.55
C ILE A 105 -5.53 -7.57 -9.12
N ILE A 106 -6.14 -6.54 -8.56
CA ILE A 106 -5.46 -5.36 -8.05
C ILE A 106 -5.56 -5.34 -6.52
N VAL A 107 -4.44 -5.07 -5.85
CA VAL A 107 -4.34 -4.92 -4.39
C VAL A 107 -3.74 -3.56 -4.06
N TYR A 108 -4.50 -2.73 -3.37
CA TYR A 108 -4.01 -1.53 -2.71
C TYR A 108 -3.34 -1.91 -1.39
N ILE A 109 -2.17 -1.34 -1.12
CA ILE A 109 -1.43 -1.45 0.14
C ILE A 109 -1.23 -0.04 0.69
N GLY A 110 -1.91 0.28 1.79
CA GLY A 110 -1.61 1.44 2.61
C GLY A 110 -0.65 1.10 3.72
N LEU A 111 0.41 1.89 3.86
CA LEU A 111 1.48 1.70 4.83
C LEU A 111 1.45 2.87 5.82
N LEU A 112 1.24 2.59 7.11
CA LEU A 112 1.15 3.61 8.16
C LEU A 112 2.29 3.46 9.17
N ASN A 113 3.12 4.47 9.38
CA ASN A 113 4.31 4.35 10.22
C ASN A 113 3.97 4.40 11.72
N PHE A 114 4.01 3.25 12.38
CA PHE A 114 3.81 3.12 13.83
C PHE A 114 5.13 3.04 14.63
N SER A 115 6.26 3.42 14.03
CA SER A 115 7.56 3.42 14.73
C SER A 115 7.55 4.27 16.01
N ASN A 116 6.76 5.36 16.03
CA ASN A 116 6.40 6.09 17.23
C ASN A 116 4.90 5.94 17.51
N LYS A 117 4.53 4.88 18.23
CA LYS A 117 3.12 4.54 18.51
C LYS A 117 2.32 5.68 19.14
N LYS A 118 2.91 6.38 20.12
CA LYS A 118 2.25 7.50 20.82
C LYS A 118 1.86 8.63 19.87
N LYS A 119 2.71 8.93 18.88
CA LYS A 119 2.40 9.92 17.85
C LYS A 119 1.43 9.36 16.82
N ALA A 120 1.70 8.14 16.32
CA ALA A 120 0.91 7.50 15.27
C ALA A 120 -0.57 7.39 15.61
N ILE A 121 -0.91 6.97 16.84
CA ILE A 121 -2.31 6.80 17.28
C ILE A 121 -3.11 8.12 17.21
N LYS A 122 -2.46 9.28 17.39
CA LYS A 122 -3.13 10.59 17.32
C LYS A 122 -3.46 11.04 15.90
N TYR A 123 -2.72 10.55 14.90
CA TYR A 123 -2.87 10.97 13.50
C TYR A 123 -3.53 9.89 12.63
N PHE A 124 -3.30 8.62 12.96
CA PHE A 124 -3.93 7.47 12.32
C PHE A 124 -5.10 6.98 13.19
N GLU A 125 -5.95 7.93 13.58
CA GLU A 125 -7.15 7.62 14.33
C GLU A 125 -8.08 6.77 13.46
N ASN A 126 -8.69 5.74 14.05
CA ASN A 126 -9.62 4.84 13.37
C ASN A 126 -9.05 4.20 12.09
N TRP A 127 -7.72 3.98 12.03
CA TRP A 127 -7.06 3.37 10.87
C TRP A 127 -7.46 1.92 10.64
N LYS A 128 -8.07 1.27 11.65
CA LYS A 128 -8.63 -0.06 11.46
C LYS A 128 -9.96 0.02 10.74
N GLU A 129 -10.72 1.09 10.91
CA GLU A 129 -12.09 1.22 10.43
C GLU A 129 -12.15 1.99 9.10
N ASN A 130 -11.19 2.89 8.86
CA ASN A 130 -11.16 3.78 7.71
C ASN A 130 -9.80 3.71 7.01
N ILE A 131 -9.82 3.81 5.68
CA ILE A 131 -8.60 4.02 4.91
C ILE A 131 -8.04 5.39 5.28
N ILE A 132 -6.77 5.41 5.65
CA ILE A 132 -6.07 6.65 5.91
C ILE A 132 -5.56 7.17 4.57
N ALA A 133 -5.87 8.42 4.27
CA ALA A 133 -5.43 9.16 3.10
C ALA A 133 -5.13 10.63 3.48
N GLY A 134 -4.31 10.83 4.51
CA GLY A 134 -4.07 12.18 5.06
C GLY A 134 -3.11 13.03 4.22
N SER A 135 -3.11 14.34 4.42
CA SER A 135 -2.19 15.27 3.76
C SER A 135 -1.51 16.19 4.77
N GLY A 136 -0.29 16.65 4.44
CA GLY A 136 0.48 17.56 5.28
C GLY A 136 1.68 16.90 5.97
N GLY A 137 2.40 17.68 6.78
CA GLY A 137 3.77 17.34 7.21
C GLY A 137 3.93 16.01 7.96
N PHE A 138 2.93 15.60 8.76
CA PHE A 138 2.96 14.28 9.40
C PHE A 138 2.72 13.16 8.39
N TYR A 139 1.61 13.22 7.67
CA TYR A 139 1.16 12.19 6.75
C TYR A 139 2.19 11.95 5.64
N ASN A 140 2.69 13.01 5.00
CA ASN A 140 3.70 12.93 3.92
C ASN A 140 4.98 12.19 4.34
N LYS A 141 5.30 12.16 5.64
CA LYS A 141 6.49 11.46 6.19
C LYS A 141 6.19 10.09 6.77
N ASN A 142 4.93 9.79 7.08
CA ASN A 142 4.54 8.62 7.88
C ASN A 142 3.55 7.70 7.17
N GLN A 143 3.15 8.01 5.94
CA GLN A 143 2.34 7.09 5.14
C GLN A 143 2.93 6.93 3.73
N GLU A 144 2.75 5.76 3.14
CA GLU A 144 2.98 5.50 1.72
C GLU A 144 1.87 4.58 1.20
N TYR A 145 1.55 4.68 -0.08
CA TYR A 145 0.52 3.85 -0.72
C TYR A 145 1.06 3.24 -1.99
N PHE A 146 0.72 1.98 -2.24
CA PHE A 146 1.07 1.27 -3.44
C PHE A 146 -0.13 0.52 -3.98
N VAL A 147 -0.25 0.46 -5.30
CA VAL A 147 -1.28 -0.32 -5.97
C VAL A 147 -0.56 -1.39 -6.75
N ILE A 148 -0.86 -2.65 -6.44
CA ILE A 148 -0.17 -3.81 -6.97
C ILE A 148 -1.11 -4.52 -7.92
N ASN A 149 -0.64 -4.80 -9.13
CA ASN A 149 -1.32 -5.71 -10.05
C ASN A 149 -0.70 -7.10 -9.90
N LEU A 150 -1.45 -8.03 -9.30
CA LEU A 150 -0.96 -9.39 -9.05
C LEU A 150 -0.81 -10.18 -10.36
N THR A 151 -1.73 -9.99 -11.31
CA THR A 151 -1.70 -10.64 -12.62
C THR A 151 -0.44 -10.26 -13.41
N LYS A 152 -0.09 -8.97 -13.42
CA LYS A 152 1.10 -8.43 -14.10
C LYS A 152 2.38 -8.48 -13.25
N LYS A 153 2.27 -8.84 -11.96
CA LYS A 153 3.38 -8.88 -11.00
C LYS A 153 4.14 -7.55 -10.90
N SER A 154 3.41 -6.43 -10.94
CA SER A 154 3.99 -5.08 -11.02
C SER A 154 3.27 -4.09 -10.11
N ILE A 155 3.97 -3.01 -9.75
CA ILE A 155 3.33 -1.84 -9.13
C ILE A 155 2.65 -1.05 -10.25
N VAL A 156 1.36 -0.74 -10.09
CA VAL A 156 0.60 0.10 -11.01
C VAL A 156 1.16 1.52 -10.92
N LYS A 157 1.50 2.08 -12.09
CA LYS A 157 1.91 3.47 -12.21
C LYS A 157 0.67 4.35 -12.03
N LYS A 158 0.44 4.82 -10.80
CA LYS A 158 -0.53 5.87 -10.53
C LYS A 158 0.19 7.19 -10.36
N VAL A 159 -0.07 8.08 -11.29
CA VAL A 159 0.14 9.51 -11.14
C VAL A 159 -1.16 9.98 -10.50
N ALA A 160 -1.11 10.44 -9.25
CA ALA A 160 -2.28 11.10 -8.69
C ALA A 160 -2.57 12.30 -9.58
N ASN A 161 -3.69 12.30 -10.29
CA ASN A 161 -4.30 13.54 -10.74
C ASN A 161 -4.84 14.19 -9.47
N LEU A 162 -3.97 14.96 -8.79
CA LEU A 162 -4.40 15.93 -7.79
C LEU A 162 -4.97 17.15 -8.52
#